data_AF-A0A7T8KI34-F1
#
_entry.id   AF-A0A7T8KI34-F1
#
_cell.length_a   1.000
_cell.length_b   1.000
_cell.length_c   1.000
_cell.angle_alpha   90.00
_cell.angle_beta   90.00
_cell.angle_gamma   90.00
#
_symmetry.space_group_name_H-M   'P 1'
#
loop_
_entity.id
_entity.type
_entity.pdbx_description
1 polymer ?
#
loop_
_entity_poly.entity_id
_entity_poly.type
_entity_poly.pdbx_seq_one_letter_code
_entity_poly.pdbx_strand_id
1 'polypeptide(L)'
;GIGHFIESLNDDSLAIVKANKLFKDPNLLGQLAFIKGNFTQLVRAISSLQERLPLTEGIGILEMVQMQLTVEPFASKLNSVLEKNPDFEKIKFYSRILKREILELEDDPKLPFLFSCAPITSVDCERVFSELKSLLFDQRTSLTERHVKDMLILSGTMII
;
A
#
# COMPACT_ATOMS: atom_id res chain seq x y z
N GLY A 1 7.00 20.80 -20.97
CA GLY A 1 7.45 20.14 -19.72
C GLY A 1 8.46 21.03 -19.01
N ILE A 2 8.79 20.75 -17.74
CA ILE A 2 9.67 21.60 -16.90
C ILE A 2 11.04 21.89 -17.54
N GLY A 3 11.63 20.93 -18.27
CA GLY A 3 12.89 21.16 -19.01
C GLY A 3 12.79 22.29 -20.05
N HIS A 4 11.73 22.28 -20.87
CA HIS A 4 11.45 23.36 -21.84
C HIS A 4 11.23 24.72 -21.18
N PHE A 5 10.67 24.74 -19.98
CA PHE A 5 10.50 25.98 -19.21
C PHE A 5 11.86 26.53 -18.74
N ILE A 6 12.74 25.68 -18.22
CA ILE A 6 14.07 26.10 -17.75
C ILE A 6 14.97 26.54 -18.91
N GLU A 7 14.85 25.91 -20.08
CA GLU A 7 15.54 26.35 -21.30
C GLU A 7 15.04 27.70 -21.84
N SER A 8 13.81 28.10 -21.49
CA SER A 8 13.24 29.40 -21.87
C SER A 8 13.60 30.54 -20.92
N LEU A 9 14.22 30.25 -19.78
CA LEU A 9 14.67 31.25 -18.82
C LEU A 9 16.04 31.81 -19.24
N ASN A 10 16.24 33.12 -19.09
CA ASN A 10 17.54 33.73 -19.31
C ASN A 10 18.59 33.19 -18.33
N ASP A 11 19.84 33.06 -18.79
CA ASP A 11 20.99 32.59 -17.99
C ASP A 11 21.49 33.61 -16.93
N ASP A 12 20.65 34.57 -16.55
CA ASP A 12 20.95 35.66 -15.62
C ASP A 12 21.20 35.17 -14.17
N SER A 13 20.98 33.88 -13.90
CA SER A 13 21.22 33.26 -12.60
C SER A 13 22.05 31.99 -12.73
N LEU A 14 23.05 31.85 -11.85
CA LEU A 14 23.86 30.63 -11.68
C LEU A 14 23.01 29.37 -11.45
N ALA A 15 21.82 29.52 -10.85
CA ALA A 15 20.91 28.39 -10.65
C ALA A 15 20.32 27.88 -11.98
N ILE A 16 19.97 28.78 -12.90
CA ILE A 16 19.41 28.44 -14.22
C ILE A 16 20.48 27.74 -15.06
N VAL A 17 21.70 28.27 -15.08
CA VAL A 17 22.84 27.64 -15.77
C VAL A 17 23.12 26.23 -15.24
N LYS A 18 23.09 26.03 -13.92
CA LYS A 18 23.29 24.71 -13.30
C LYS A 18 22.15 23.75 -13.63
N ALA A 19 20.90 24.21 -13.56
CA ALA A 19 19.74 23.40 -13.91
C ALA A 19 19.81 22.97 -15.39
N ASN A 20 20.08 23.90 -16.32
CA ASN A 20 20.23 23.61 -17.74
C ASN A 20 21.33 22.57 -18.02
N LYS A 21 22.45 22.62 -17.30
CA LYS A 21 23.50 21.58 -17.40
C LYS A 21 23.01 20.22 -16.91
N LEU A 22 22.29 20.15 -15.79
CA LEU A 22 21.73 18.91 -15.27
C LEU A 22 20.70 18.30 -16.22
N PHE A 23 19.78 19.09 -16.78
CA PHE A 23 18.78 18.58 -17.74
C PHE A 23 19.39 18.05 -19.04
N LYS A 24 20.61 18.46 -19.37
CA LYS A 24 21.36 17.99 -20.53
C LYS A 24 22.33 16.84 -20.19
N ASP A 25 22.45 16.44 -18.93
CA ASP A 25 23.31 15.33 -18.51
C ASP A 25 22.70 13.98 -18.94
N PRO A 26 23.34 13.24 -19.88
CA PRO A 26 22.83 11.96 -20.35
C PRO A 26 22.71 10.91 -19.24
N ASN A 27 23.58 10.98 -18.21
CA ASN A 27 23.52 10.06 -17.08
C ASN A 27 22.26 10.30 -16.24
N LEU A 28 21.93 11.56 -15.96
CA LEU A 28 20.70 11.91 -15.25
C LEU A 28 19.47 11.47 -16.06
N LEU A 29 19.46 11.69 -17.38
CA LEU A 29 18.37 11.22 -18.25
C LEU A 29 18.22 9.70 -18.22
N GLY A 30 19.33 8.96 -18.23
CA GLY A 30 19.34 7.50 -18.09
C GLY A 30 18.79 7.03 -16.74
N GLN A 31 19.19 7.68 -15.64
CA GLN A 31 18.68 7.39 -14.30
C GLN A 31 17.18 7.68 -14.17
N LEU A 32 16.70 8.81 -14.72
CA LEU A 32 15.28 9.14 -14.72
C LEU A 32 14.46 8.17 -15.57
N ALA A 33 14.97 7.77 -16.73
CA ALA A 33 14.34 6.74 -17.56
C ALA A 33 14.27 5.40 -16.84
N PHE A 34 15.34 5.01 -16.14
CA PHE A 34 15.36 3.81 -15.31
C PHE A 34 14.33 3.89 -14.17
N ILE A 35 14.28 5.00 -13.43
CA ILE A 35 13.33 5.17 -12.33
C ILE A 35 11.90 5.07 -12.87
N LYS A 36 11.60 5.81 -13.94
CA LYS A 36 10.27 5.81 -14.55
C LYS A 36 9.89 4.44 -15.10
N GLY A 37 10.81 3.74 -15.77
CA GLY A 37 10.56 2.42 -16.36
C GLY A 37 10.29 1.34 -15.31
N ASN A 38 10.99 1.38 -14.17
CA ASN A 38 10.96 0.29 -13.19
C ASN A 38 10.04 0.54 -11.99
N PHE A 39 9.79 1.79 -11.60
CA PHE A 39 9.06 2.10 -10.35
C PHE A 39 7.68 2.72 -10.55
N THR A 40 7.27 3.06 -11.78
CA THR A 40 5.92 3.62 -12.03
C THR A 40 4.81 2.70 -11.52
N GLN A 41 4.98 1.38 -11.69
CA GLN A 41 3.99 0.40 -11.23
C GLN A 41 3.94 0.30 -9.70
N LEU A 42 5.08 0.44 -9.03
CA LEU A 42 5.13 0.50 -7.57
C LEU A 42 4.38 1.73 -7.03
N VAL A 43 4.57 2.90 -7.66
CA VAL A 43 3.83 4.13 -7.28
C VAL A 43 2.33 3.94 -7.44
N ARG A 44 1.89 3.34 -8.55
CA ARG A 44 0.47 3.04 -8.79
C ARG A 44 -0.08 2.06 -7.75
N ALA A 45 0.64 0.98 -7.47
CA ALA A 45 0.23 -0.01 -6.49
C ALA A 45 0.09 0.57 -5.09
N ILE A 46 1.06 1.39 -4.64
CA ILE A 46 0.97 2.09 -3.36
C ILE A 46 -0.26 3.00 -3.33
N SER A 47 -0.48 3.77 -4.39
CA SER A 47 -1.64 4.67 -4.48
C SER A 47 -2.96 3.91 -4.41
N SER A 48 -3.08 2.79 -5.12
CA SER A 48 -4.26 1.92 -5.06
C SER A 48 -4.46 1.33 -3.66
N LEU A 49 -3.39 0.84 -3.03
CA LEU A 49 -3.44 0.24 -1.69
C LEU A 49 -3.73 1.26 -0.57
N GLN A 50 -3.66 2.56 -0.84
CA GLN A 50 -4.09 3.59 0.11
C GLN A 50 -5.62 3.75 0.17
N GLU A 51 -6.33 3.29 -0.86
CA GLU A 51 -7.80 3.27 -0.87
C GLU A 51 -8.34 2.10 -0.05
N ARG A 52 -9.61 2.17 0.35
CA ARG A 52 -10.30 1.05 1.00
C ARG A 52 -10.60 -0.03 -0.04
N LEU A 53 -9.83 -1.10 -0.04
CA LEU A 53 -9.99 -2.23 -0.95
C LEU A 53 -10.42 -3.50 -0.22
N PRO A 54 -11.21 -4.38 -0.88
CA PRO A 54 -11.40 -5.75 -0.41
C PRO A 54 -10.05 -6.49 -0.31
N LEU A 55 -9.97 -7.43 0.64
CA LEU A 55 -8.76 -8.23 0.86
C LEU A 55 -8.24 -8.87 -0.43
N THR A 56 -9.15 -9.41 -1.24
CA THR A 56 -8.83 -10.11 -2.49
C THR A 56 -8.16 -9.22 -3.53
N GLU A 57 -8.58 -7.96 -3.60
CA GLU A 57 -8.02 -6.94 -4.50
C GLU A 57 -6.65 -6.47 -4.00
N GLY A 58 -6.55 -6.14 -2.70
CA GLY A 58 -5.30 -5.66 -2.14
C GLY A 58 -4.18 -6.71 -2.17
N ILE A 59 -4.49 -7.98 -1.88
CA ILE A 59 -3.54 -9.08 -2.07
C ILE A 59 -3.17 -9.24 -3.55
N GLY A 60 -4.12 -9.11 -4.46
CA GLY A 60 -3.84 -9.18 -5.90
C GLY A 60 -2.89 -8.10 -6.39
N ILE A 61 -3.03 -6.86 -5.91
CA ILE A 61 -2.10 -5.76 -6.21
C ILE A 61 -0.70 -6.10 -5.69
N LEU A 62 -0.60 -6.62 -4.46
CA LEU A 62 0.67 -6.97 -3.87
C LEU A 62 1.38 -8.10 -4.63
N GLU A 63 0.65 -9.15 -5.03
CA GLU A 63 1.16 -10.24 -5.85
C GLU A 63 1.65 -9.74 -7.22
N MET A 64 0.89 -8.83 -7.85
CA MET A 64 1.30 -8.18 -9.10
C MET A 64 2.61 -7.40 -8.92
N VAL A 65 2.76 -6.63 -7.84
CA VAL A 65 4.00 -5.91 -7.54
C VAL A 65 5.16 -6.86 -7.32
N GLN A 66 4.95 -7.95 -6.58
CA GLN A 66 5.97 -8.96 -6.32
C GLN A 66 6.46 -9.62 -7.62
N MET A 67 5.56 -9.85 -8.58
CA MET A 67 5.92 -10.39 -9.91
C MET A 67 6.67 -9.37 -10.78
N GLN A 68 6.31 -8.09 -10.72
CA GLN A 68 6.85 -7.05 -11.61
C GLN A 68 8.14 -6.40 -11.09
N LEU A 69 8.33 -6.33 -9.77
CA LEU A 69 9.51 -5.72 -9.15
C LEU A 69 10.67 -6.72 -9.15
N THR A 70 11.47 -6.68 -10.23
CA THR A 70 12.64 -7.57 -10.42
C THR A 70 13.98 -6.89 -10.14
N VAL A 71 13.98 -5.59 -9.92
CA VAL A 71 15.19 -4.79 -9.73
C VAL A 71 15.71 -4.93 -8.31
N GLU A 72 16.98 -5.35 -8.16
CA GLU A 72 17.67 -5.36 -6.87
C GLU A 72 18.23 -3.97 -6.48
N PRO A 73 18.35 -3.67 -5.17
CA PRO A 73 18.03 -4.51 -4.00
C PRO A 73 16.53 -4.50 -3.61
N PHE A 74 15.68 -3.88 -4.43
CA PHE A 74 14.28 -3.58 -4.06
C PHE A 74 13.40 -4.82 -4.06
N ALA A 75 13.62 -5.74 -5.00
CA ALA A 75 12.94 -7.03 -5.04
C ALA A 75 13.21 -7.84 -3.75
N SER A 76 14.48 -8.00 -3.38
CA SER A 76 14.86 -8.65 -2.12
C SER A 76 14.30 -7.92 -0.89
N LYS A 77 14.26 -6.59 -0.92
CA LYS A 77 13.69 -5.80 0.18
C LYS A 77 12.19 -6.05 0.35
N LEU A 78 11.43 -6.12 -0.75
CA LEU A 78 9.99 -6.41 -0.71
C LEU A 78 9.75 -7.78 -0.07
N ASN A 79 10.42 -8.82 -0.55
CA ASN A 79 10.28 -10.18 -0.02
C ASN A 79 10.62 -10.22 1.48
N SER A 80 11.74 -9.59 1.89
CA SER A 80 12.12 -9.52 3.31
C SER A 80 11.09 -8.79 4.19
N VAL A 81 10.38 -7.79 3.66
CA VAL A 81 9.31 -7.12 4.40
C VAL A 81 8.10 -8.03 4.56
N LEU A 82 7.72 -8.76 3.52
CA LEU A 82 6.58 -9.69 3.56
C LEU A 82 6.86 -10.88 4.50
N GLU A 83 8.05 -11.46 4.42
CA GLU A 83 8.48 -12.58 5.29
C GLU A 83 8.52 -12.22 6.77
N LYS A 84 8.74 -10.94 7.11
CA LYS A 84 8.71 -10.49 8.51
C LYS A 84 7.31 -10.45 9.10
N ASN A 85 6.27 -10.53 8.29
CA ASN A 85 4.90 -10.61 8.76
C ASN A 85 4.46 -12.09 8.79
N PRO A 86 4.50 -12.75 9.97
CA PRO A 86 4.22 -14.18 10.08
C PRO A 86 2.79 -14.56 9.68
N ASP A 87 1.85 -13.61 9.80
CA ASP A 87 0.45 -13.83 9.46
C ASP A 87 0.12 -13.50 8.00
N PHE A 88 1.09 -13.01 7.23
CA PHE A 88 0.87 -12.63 5.83
C PHE A 88 0.42 -13.82 4.97
N GLU A 89 1.02 -14.99 5.16
CA GLU A 89 0.60 -16.22 4.45
C GLU A 89 -0.81 -16.66 4.85
N LYS A 90 -1.20 -16.46 6.11
CA LYS A 90 -2.57 -16.74 6.58
C LYS A 90 -3.59 -15.81 5.91
N ILE A 91 -3.28 -14.52 5.83
CA ILE A 91 -4.10 -13.52 5.14
C ILE A 91 -4.21 -13.85 3.63
N LYS A 92 -3.10 -14.23 3.00
CA LYS A 92 -3.07 -14.67 1.59
C LYS A 92 -3.94 -15.91 1.38
N PHE A 93 -3.86 -16.87 2.30
CA PHE A 93 -4.69 -18.07 2.28
C PHE A 93 -6.19 -17.74 2.34
N TYR A 94 -6.62 -16.86 3.26
CA TYR A 94 -8.01 -16.41 3.31
C TYR A 94 -8.45 -15.69 2.03
N SER A 95 -7.59 -14.87 1.43
CA SER A 95 -7.86 -14.26 0.12
C SER A 95 -8.16 -15.31 -0.96
N ARG A 96 -7.40 -16.42 -0.99
CA ARG A 96 -7.60 -17.53 -1.94
C ARG A 96 -8.91 -18.29 -1.68
N ILE A 97 -9.29 -18.51 -0.42
CA ILE A 97 -10.60 -19.07 -0.05
C ILE A 97 -11.73 -18.17 -0.55
N LEU A 98 -11.66 -16.86 -0.30
CA LEU A 98 -12.66 -15.89 -0.75
C LEU A 98 -12.79 -15.83 -2.28
N LYS A 99 -11.69 -16.02 -3.02
CA LYS A 99 -11.67 -16.16 -4.48
C LYS A 99 -12.15 -17.53 -4.99
N ARG A 100 -12.42 -18.49 -4.09
CA ARG A 100 -12.77 -19.90 -4.39
C ARG A 100 -11.67 -20.65 -5.15
N GLU A 101 -10.41 -20.24 -4.98
CA GLU A 101 -9.25 -20.93 -5.54
C GLU A 101 -8.86 -22.17 -4.73
N ILE A 102 -9.17 -22.14 -3.42
CA ILE A 102 -9.06 -23.27 -2.49
C ILE A 102 -10.41 -23.40 -1.78
N LEU A 103 -10.78 -24.63 -1.41
CA LEU A 103 -12.00 -24.95 -0.66
C LEU A 103 -11.73 -25.56 0.72
N GLU A 104 -10.54 -26.10 0.93
CA GLU A 104 -10.14 -26.71 2.19
C GLU A 104 -9.76 -25.62 3.20
N LEU A 105 -10.36 -25.67 4.39
CA LEU A 105 -10.13 -24.73 5.49
C LEU A 105 -10.11 -25.53 6.80
N GLU A 106 -9.00 -25.45 7.54
CA GLU A 106 -8.86 -26.09 8.86
C GLU A 106 -9.31 -25.18 10.02
N ASP A 107 -9.44 -23.88 9.74
CA ASP A 107 -9.85 -22.82 10.66
C ASP A 107 -11.39 -22.68 10.76
N ASP A 108 -11.87 -21.79 11.64
CA ASP A 108 -13.29 -21.41 11.69
C ASP A 108 -13.77 -20.86 10.32
N PRO A 109 -14.88 -21.36 9.76
CA PRO A 109 -15.41 -20.94 8.45
C PRO A 109 -15.77 -19.46 8.35
N LYS A 110 -15.92 -18.75 9.46
CA LYS A 110 -16.16 -17.31 9.48
C LYS A 110 -14.90 -16.49 9.25
N LEU A 111 -13.72 -17.04 9.57
CA LEU A 111 -12.46 -16.28 9.54
C LEU A 111 -12.13 -15.69 8.17
N PRO A 112 -12.25 -16.42 7.03
CA PRO A 112 -12.01 -15.81 5.73
C PRO A 112 -12.89 -14.58 5.48
N PHE A 113 -14.15 -14.63 5.92
CA PHE A 113 -15.09 -13.53 5.78
C PHE A 113 -14.77 -12.37 6.75
N LEU A 114 -14.41 -12.66 8.01
CA LEU A 114 -13.88 -11.68 8.99
C LEU A 114 -12.72 -10.85 8.43
N PHE A 115 -11.83 -11.51 7.70
CA PHE A 115 -10.66 -10.90 7.11
C PHE A 115 -10.91 -10.27 5.74
N SER A 116 -12.13 -10.32 5.20
CA SER A 116 -12.47 -9.76 3.87
C SER A 116 -12.16 -8.26 3.73
N CYS A 117 -12.09 -7.52 4.85
CA CYS A 117 -11.70 -6.12 4.92
C CYS A 117 -10.47 -5.91 5.83
N ALA A 118 -9.64 -6.93 6.03
CA ALA A 118 -8.46 -6.82 6.88
C ALA A 118 -7.54 -5.68 6.41
N PRO A 119 -7.00 -4.85 7.33
CA PRO A 119 -6.09 -3.78 6.96
C PRO A 119 -4.80 -4.38 6.41
N ILE A 120 -4.50 -4.11 5.14
CA ILE A 120 -3.30 -4.61 4.46
C ILE A 120 -2.17 -3.60 4.59
N THR A 121 -2.49 -2.30 4.66
CA THR A 121 -1.53 -1.22 4.79
C THR A 121 -1.61 -0.52 6.15
N SER A 122 -0.52 0.15 6.54
CA SER A 122 -0.52 1.01 7.72
C SER A 122 -1.53 2.15 7.62
N VAL A 123 -1.84 2.61 6.39
CA VAL A 123 -2.84 3.64 6.15
C VAL A 123 -4.24 3.15 6.53
N ASP A 124 -4.55 1.88 6.27
CA ASP A 124 -5.80 1.28 6.74
C ASP A 124 -5.86 1.29 8.27
N CYS A 125 -4.78 0.86 8.94
CA CYS A 125 -4.68 0.92 10.40
C CYS A 125 -4.89 2.33 10.94
N GLU A 126 -4.22 3.33 10.37
CA GLU A 126 -4.36 4.75 10.75
C GLU A 126 -5.78 5.26 10.57
N ARG A 127 -6.47 4.84 9.49
CA ARG A 127 -7.87 5.17 9.25
C ARG A 127 -8.77 4.55 10.31
N VAL A 128 -8.57 3.26 10.63
CA VAL A 128 -9.30 2.58 11.72
C VAL A 128 -9.07 3.32 13.04
N PHE A 129 -7.82 3.64 13.39
CA PHE A 129 -7.52 4.38 14.61
C PHE A 129 -8.14 5.79 14.62
N SER A 130 -8.22 6.45 13.47
CA SER A 130 -8.86 7.76 13.34
C SER A 130 -10.38 7.67 13.53
N GLU A 131 -11.03 6.62 13.01
CA GLU A 131 -12.45 6.36 13.26
C GLU A 131 -12.69 6.08 14.75
N LEU A 132 -11.86 5.24 15.36
CA LEU A 132 -11.91 4.96 16.79
C LEU A 132 -11.64 6.19 17.66
N LYS A 133 -10.85 7.17 17.18
CA LYS A 133 -10.56 8.40 17.92
C LYS A 133 -11.83 9.17 18.28
N SER A 134 -12.82 9.20 17.38
CA SER A 134 -14.11 9.85 17.66
C SER A 134 -14.87 9.20 18.82
N LEU A 135 -14.71 7.88 19.01
CA LEU A 135 -15.35 7.10 20.06
C LEU A 135 -14.65 7.26 21.41
N LEU A 136 -13.34 7.54 21.40
CA LEU A 136 -12.54 7.71 22.62
C LEU A 136 -12.62 9.14 23.19
N PHE A 137 -12.95 10.14 22.36
CA PHE A 137 -12.90 11.54 22.78
C PHE A 137 -14.22 12.10 23.35
N ASP A 138 -15.39 11.63 22.90
CA ASP A 138 -16.65 12.33 23.20
C ASP A 138 -17.63 11.62 24.14
N GLN A 139 -17.41 10.34 24.49
CA GLN A 139 -18.25 9.68 25.48
C GLN A 139 -17.42 9.05 26.58
N ARG A 140 -17.73 9.43 27.83
CA ARG A 140 -17.31 8.71 29.06
C ARG A 140 -18.00 7.34 29.12
N THR A 141 -17.90 6.56 28.07
CA THR A 141 -18.38 5.19 28.03
C THR A 141 -17.27 4.30 28.54
N SER A 142 -17.58 3.46 29.53
CA SER A 142 -16.73 2.35 29.96
C SER A 142 -16.69 1.29 28.84
N LEU A 143 -16.07 1.65 27.71
CA LEU A 143 -15.89 0.75 26.58
C LEU A 143 -14.91 -0.34 27.02
N THR A 144 -15.39 -1.57 27.00
CA THR A 144 -14.54 -2.75 27.19
C THR A 144 -13.94 -3.14 25.84
N GLU A 145 -12.91 -3.98 25.85
CA GLU A 145 -12.34 -4.56 24.63
C GLU A 145 -13.43 -5.19 23.73
N ARG A 146 -14.44 -5.82 24.34
CA ARG A 146 -15.57 -6.40 23.62
C ARG A 146 -16.38 -5.35 22.87
N HIS A 147 -16.67 -4.20 23.50
CA HIS A 147 -17.40 -3.12 22.83
C HIS A 147 -16.61 -2.56 21.64
N VAL A 148 -15.29 -2.47 21.75
CA VAL A 148 -14.43 -2.04 20.62
C VAL A 148 -14.45 -3.05 19.49
N LYS A 149 -14.38 -4.35 19.80
CA LYS A 149 -14.51 -5.43 18.79
C LYS A 149 -15.86 -5.38 18.08
N ASP A 150 -16.96 -5.28 18.84
CA ASP A 150 -18.31 -5.20 18.29
C ASP A 150 -18.50 -3.95 17.43
N MET A 151 -17.89 -2.81 17.80
CA MET A 151 -17.94 -1.58 16.99
C MET A 151 -17.12 -1.67 15.71
N LEU A 152 -15.91 -2.24 15.74
CA LEU A 152 -15.10 -2.47 14.54
C LEU A 152 -15.80 -3.40 13.54
N ILE A 153 -16.57 -4.34 14.08
CA ILE A 153 -17.45 -5.22 13.34
C ILE A 153 -18.61 -4.44 12.70
N LEU A 154 -19.32 -3.62 13.49
CA LEU A 154 -20.50 -2.88 13.04
C LEU A 154 -20.18 -1.74 12.06
N SER A 155 -18.99 -1.13 12.17
CA SER A 155 -18.56 -0.07 11.24
C SER A 155 -18.19 -0.59 9.84
N GLY A 156 -18.24 -1.90 9.62
CA GLY A 156 -17.82 -2.53 8.36
C GLY A 156 -16.30 -2.53 8.18
N THR A 157 -15.54 -2.25 9.25
CA THR A 157 -14.08 -2.18 9.24
C THR A 157 -13.45 -3.58 9.44
N MET A 158 -14.21 -4.54 9.98
CA MET A 158 -14.03 -6.00 9.85
C MET A 158 -15.43 -6.60 9.65
N ILE A 159 -15.67 -7.50 8.68
CA ILE A 159 -17.03 -8.00 8.41
C ILE A 159 -17.18 -9.46 8.90
N ILE A 160 -18.08 -9.68 9.89
CA ILE A 160 -18.38 -10.86 10.76
C ILE A 160 -18.29 -12.30 10.22
#